data_AF-A0A662QQI3-F1
#
_entry.id   AF-A0A662QQI3-F1
#
_cell.length_a   1.000
_cell.length_b   1.000
_cell.length_c   1.000
_cell.angle_alpha   90.00
_cell.angle_beta   90.00
_cell.angle_gamma   90.00
#
_symmetry.space_group_name_H-M   'P 1'
#
loop_
_entity.id
_entity.type
_entity.pdbx_description
1 polymer ?
#
loop_
_entity_poly.entity_id
_entity_poly.type
_entity_poly.pdbx_seq_one_letter_code
_entity_poly.pdbx_strand_id
1 'polypeptide(L)'
;MVEKYSWITIVPIFAGLVFSAWYFMIGGLLVSGLNFTNAVMALILGNIILLGIFYKYGGLGQKLNASSSQIASSLFGTHGSKYFFSVLLSIGQIGWFAIIADIGGRALSNVSFLSSNMGVVVYAIITIFIAIAGIRVMSYVKGFLTVATMGLALMGLNNALRAPVIYPEEESLFFSGVGIVIASVISFCTVTPDYMRYLGSRKHVFLSSFFGFFIPALFAGFLEIMFTITIRTWNLT
;
A
#
# COMPACT_ATOMS: atom_id res chain seq x y z
N MET A 1 23.05 13.57 13.91
CA MET A 1 21.70 14.18 13.86
C MET A 1 20.91 13.48 12.77
N VAL A 2 19.72 12.95 13.06
CA VAL A 2 18.87 12.31 12.03
C VAL A 2 18.36 13.41 11.09
N GLU A 3 18.64 13.27 9.80
CA GLU A 3 18.18 14.22 8.77
C GLU A 3 16.64 14.25 8.77
N LYS A 4 16.05 15.44 8.96
CA LYS A 4 14.61 15.62 9.01
C LYS A 4 14.09 15.98 7.62
N TYR A 5 13.24 15.12 7.06
CA TYR A 5 12.63 15.34 5.76
C TYR A 5 11.26 16.04 5.87
N SER A 6 10.89 16.71 4.77
CA SER A 6 9.54 17.21 4.54
C SER A 6 8.60 16.07 4.14
N TRP A 7 7.31 16.28 4.31
CA TRP A 7 6.24 15.35 3.92
C TRP A 7 6.31 14.92 2.44
N ILE A 8 6.81 15.81 1.57
CA ILE A 8 6.95 15.57 0.12
C ILE A 8 7.89 14.40 -0.19
N THR A 9 8.87 14.12 0.66
CA THR A 9 9.79 12.98 0.48
C THR A 9 9.14 11.65 0.85
N ILE A 10 8.05 11.66 1.62
CA ILE A 10 7.41 10.42 2.11
C ILE A 10 6.13 10.11 1.34
N VAL A 11 5.39 11.14 0.90
CA VAL A 11 4.16 10.97 0.12
C VAL A 11 4.30 9.97 -1.04
N PRO A 12 5.36 10.03 -1.88
CA PRO A 12 5.50 9.10 -3.00
C PRO A 12 5.68 7.64 -2.58
N ILE A 13 6.28 7.40 -1.41
CA ILE A 13 6.51 6.05 -0.88
C ILE A 13 5.17 5.42 -0.51
N PHE A 14 4.31 6.17 0.18
CA PHE A 14 2.98 5.68 0.57
C PHE A 14 2.00 5.67 -0.59
N ALA A 15 2.12 6.60 -1.54
CA ALA A 15 1.26 6.58 -2.72
C ALA A 15 1.57 5.34 -3.57
N GLY A 16 2.85 4.99 -3.71
CA GLY A 16 3.27 3.77 -4.41
C GLY A 16 2.91 2.47 -3.70
N LEU A 17 2.44 2.51 -2.45
CA LEU A 17 1.89 1.35 -1.75
C LEU A 17 0.46 1.04 -2.21
N VAL A 18 -0.36 2.07 -2.42
CA VAL A 18 -1.76 1.91 -2.83
C VAL A 18 -1.92 1.90 -4.35
N PHE A 19 -0.99 2.48 -5.09
CA PHE A 19 -0.86 2.24 -6.53
C PHE A 19 -0.03 0.99 -6.79
N SER A 20 -0.50 -0.14 -6.26
CA SER A 20 0.13 -1.45 -6.42
C SER A 20 -0.90 -2.47 -6.91
N ALA A 21 -0.43 -3.52 -7.58
CA ALA A 21 -1.30 -4.58 -8.10
C ALA A 21 -2.20 -5.18 -7.02
N TRP A 22 -1.66 -5.39 -5.81
CA TRP A 22 -2.42 -5.89 -4.66
C TRP A 22 -3.59 -4.99 -4.28
N TYR A 23 -3.35 -3.68 -4.21
CA TYR A 23 -4.39 -2.75 -3.78
C TYR A 23 -5.47 -2.57 -4.83
N PHE A 24 -5.13 -2.70 -6.13
CA PHE A 24 -6.15 -2.73 -7.18
C PHE A 24 -7.13 -3.87 -6.94
N MET A 25 -6.69 -5.11 -6.64
CA MET A 25 -7.58 -6.26 -6.42
C MET A 25 -8.68 -6.08 -5.33
N ILE A 26 -8.53 -5.13 -4.42
CA ILE A 26 -9.48 -4.91 -3.31
C ILE A 26 -10.85 -4.46 -3.83
N GLY A 27 -10.89 -3.57 -4.84
CA GLY A 27 -12.18 -3.07 -5.32
C GLY A 27 -13.04 -4.20 -5.90
N GLY A 28 -12.43 -5.21 -6.49
CA GLY A 28 -13.12 -6.29 -7.16
C GLY A 28 -13.66 -7.28 -6.17
N LEU A 29 -12.89 -7.50 -5.09
CA LEU A 29 -13.39 -8.20 -3.91
C LEU A 29 -14.59 -7.47 -3.28
N LEU A 30 -14.59 -6.13 -3.24
CA LEU A 30 -15.74 -5.37 -2.73
C LEU A 30 -16.97 -5.50 -3.62
N VAL A 31 -16.81 -5.33 -4.94
CA VAL A 31 -17.92 -5.42 -5.91
C VAL A 31 -18.46 -6.84 -6.04
N SER A 32 -17.65 -7.87 -5.76
CA SER A 32 -18.11 -9.27 -5.76
C SER A 32 -19.10 -9.61 -4.65
N GLY A 33 -19.14 -8.80 -3.58
CA GLY A 33 -20.02 -9.05 -2.42
C GLY A 33 -20.91 -7.89 -2.04
N LEU A 34 -20.71 -6.68 -2.56
CA LEU A 34 -21.48 -5.50 -2.18
C LEU A 34 -22.02 -4.78 -3.40
N ASN A 35 -23.21 -4.21 -3.25
CA ASN A 35 -23.71 -3.20 -4.17
C ASN A 35 -22.71 -2.03 -4.29
N PHE A 36 -22.75 -1.31 -5.43
CA PHE A 36 -21.78 -0.26 -5.73
C PHE A 36 -21.69 0.81 -4.64
N THR A 37 -22.82 1.30 -4.13
CA THR A 37 -22.86 2.34 -3.10
C THR A 37 -22.20 1.86 -1.81
N ASN A 38 -22.51 0.64 -1.37
CA ASN A 38 -21.94 0.01 -0.18
C ASN A 38 -20.46 -0.28 -0.36
N ALA A 39 -20.00 -0.69 -1.55
CA ALA A 39 -18.59 -0.88 -1.86
C ALA A 39 -17.80 0.43 -1.71
N VAL A 40 -18.31 1.54 -2.27
CA VAL A 40 -17.67 2.87 -2.16
C VAL A 40 -17.68 3.37 -0.71
N MET A 41 -18.79 3.22 0.01
CA MET A 41 -18.87 3.61 1.42
C MET A 41 -17.94 2.76 2.30
N ALA A 42 -17.83 1.46 2.04
CA ALA A 42 -16.93 0.57 2.76
C ALA A 42 -15.46 0.94 2.51
N LEU A 43 -15.11 1.27 1.26
CA LEU A 43 -13.79 1.77 0.87
C LEU A 43 -13.44 3.05 1.65
N ILE A 44 -14.36 4.02 1.72
CA ILE A 44 -14.15 5.28 2.43
C ILE A 44 -13.98 5.03 3.92
N LEU A 45 -14.89 4.30 4.54
CA LEU A 45 -14.89 4.07 5.99
C LEU A 45 -13.66 3.27 6.44
N GLY A 46 -13.30 2.21 5.71
CA GLY A 46 -12.09 1.43 5.99
C GLY A 46 -10.82 2.28 5.89
N ASN A 47 -10.71 3.12 4.86
CA ASN A 47 -9.57 4.01 4.71
C ASN A 47 -9.51 5.14 5.74
N ILE A 48 -10.65 5.62 6.27
CA ILE A 48 -10.67 6.58 7.39
C ILE A 48 -10.11 5.94 8.66
N ILE A 49 -10.49 4.70 8.95
CA ILE A 49 -9.97 3.95 10.10
C ILE A 49 -8.46 3.75 9.94
N LEU A 50 -8.02 3.31 8.76
CA LEU A 50 -6.60 3.13 8.45
C LEU A 50 -5.84 4.45 8.56
N LEU A 51 -6.37 5.57 8.05
CA LEU A 51 -5.76 6.90 8.20
C LEU A 51 -5.53 7.26 9.67
N GLY A 52 -6.49 6.96 10.55
CA GLY A 52 -6.35 7.18 12.00
C GLY A 52 -5.21 6.36 12.61
N ILE A 53 -5.10 5.09 12.23
CA ILE A 53 -4.01 4.20 12.68
C ILE A 53 -2.66 4.69 12.14
N PHE A 54 -2.61 5.02 10.84
CA PHE A 54 -1.43 5.50 10.14
C PHE A 54 -0.87 6.79 10.77
N TYR A 55 -1.75 7.75 11.04
CA TYR A 55 -1.39 9.01 11.69
C TYR A 55 -0.91 8.81 13.13
N LYS A 56 -1.64 8.03 13.94
CA LYS A 56 -1.29 7.82 15.35
C LYS A 56 0.01 7.05 15.48
N TYR A 57 0.13 5.91 14.80
CA TYR A 57 1.29 5.04 14.92
C TYR A 57 2.52 5.61 14.22
N GLY A 58 2.37 6.16 13.01
CA GLY A 58 3.44 6.91 12.35
C GLY A 58 3.88 8.16 13.13
N GLY A 59 2.94 8.84 13.79
CA GLY A 59 3.23 9.96 14.69
C GLY A 59 4.03 9.57 15.94
N LEU A 60 3.86 8.34 16.45
CA LEU A 60 4.72 7.81 17.51
C LEU A 60 6.16 7.63 17.02
N GLY A 61 6.35 7.09 15.81
CA GLY A 61 7.66 7.00 15.15
C GLY A 61 8.35 8.35 15.04
N GLN A 62 7.62 9.37 14.60
CA GLN A 62 8.12 10.74 14.49
C GLN A 62 8.47 11.36 15.85
N LYS A 63 7.62 11.17 16.87
CA LYS A 63 7.83 11.75 18.21
C LYS A 63 9.02 11.10 18.93
N LEU A 64 9.16 9.78 18.82
CA LEU A 64 10.17 9.01 19.52
C LEU A 64 11.46 8.84 18.72
N ASN A 65 11.45 9.24 17.44
CA ASN A 65 12.53 8.98 16.49
C ASN A 65 12.96 7.49 16.48
N ALA A 66 11.95 6.61 16.50
CA ALA A 66 12.09 5.18 16.72
C ALA A 66 11.42 4.40 15.59
N SER A 67 12.02 3.28 15.21
CA SER A 67 11.43 2.27 14.32
C SER A 67 10.26 1.55 14.97
N SER A 68 9.46 0.87 14.15
CA SER A 68 8.37 -0.02 14.58
C SER A 68 8.85 -1.03 15.63
N SER A 69 9.99 -1.69 15.38
CA SER A 69 10.62 -2.63 16.31
C SER A 69 11.07 -2.00 17.63
N GLN A 70 11.57 -0.76 17.61
CA GLN A 70 11.98 -0.02 18.82
C GLN A 70 10.76 0.41 19.64
N ILE A 71 9.69 0.85 18.99
CA ILE A 71 8.42 1.19 19.66
C ILE A 71 7.82 -0.06 20.30
N ALA A 72 7.76 -1.18 19.57
CA ALA A 72 7.33 -2.45 20.14
C ALA A 72 8.17 -2.80 21.38
N SER A 73 9.50 -2.66 21.26
CA SER A 73 10.45 -2.93 22.36
C SER A 73 10.18 -2.16 23.64
N SER A 74 9.66 -0.94 23.52
CA SER A 74 9.26 -0.13 24.67
C SER A 74 7.96 -0.57 25.34
N LEU A 75 7.08 -1.29 24.63
CA LEU A 75 5.77 -1.72 25.13
C LEU A 75 5.80 -3.11 25.79
N PHE A 76 6.52 -4.07 25.20
CA PHE A 76 6.55 -5.47 25.70
C PHE A 76 7.85 -5.83 26.45
N GLY A 77 8.70 -4.84 26.76
CA GLY A 77 9.96 -5.02 27.48
C GLY A 77 11.08 -5.68 26.64
N THR A 78 12.31 -5.66 27.15
CA THR A 78 13.51 -6.08 26.40
C THR A 78 13.56 -7.57 26.04
N HIS A 79 12.93 -8.44 26.84
CA HIS A 79 12.97 -9.89 26.62
C HIS A 79 11.77 -10.43 25.83
N GLY A 80 10.55 -9.95 26.12
CA GLY A 80 9.34 -10.37 25.38
C GLY A 80 9.17 -9.68 24.03
N SER A 81 9.54 -8.39 23.94
CA SER A 81 9.34 -7.61 22.72
C SER A 81 10.42 -7.77 21.65
N LYS A 82 11.68 -7.92 22.07
CA LYS A 82 12.82 -7.83 21.14
C LYS A 82 12.89 -9.06 20.26
N TYR A 83 12.46 -10.22 20.77
CA TYR A 83 12.54 -11.48 20.05
C TYR A 83 11.21 -11.90 19.44
N PHE A 84 10.10 -11.92 20.18
CA PHE A 84 8.86 -12.49 19.62
C PHE A 84 8.16 -11.56 18.63
N PHE A 85 7.80 -10.34 19.07
CA PHE A 85 7.08 -9.38 18.21
C PHE A 85 7.89 -8.91 17.01
N SER A 86 9.19 -8.64 17.20
CA SER A 86 10.05 -8.19 16.11
C SER A 86 10.24 -9.29 15.05
N VAL A 87 10.40 -10.56 15.46
CA VAL A 87 10.51 -11.69 14.53
C VAL A 87 9.20 -11.91 13.77
N LEU A 88 8.05 -11.86 14.45
CA LEU A 88 6.75 -11.98 13.78
C LEU A 88 6.53 -10.89 12.74
N LEU A 89 6.85 -9.64 13.10
CA LEU A 89 6.76 -8.51 12.17
C LEU A 89 7.71 -8.70 10.99
N SER A 90 8.96 -9.11 11.24
CA SER A 90 9.94 -9.38 10.19
C SER A 90 9.49 -10.50 9.25
N ILE A 91 8.97 -11.63 9.76
CA ILE A 91 8.46 -12.73 8.93
C ILE A 91 7.30 -12.25 8.07
N GLY A 92 6.38 -11.47 8.63
CA GLY A 92 5.27 -10.89 7.88
C GLY A 92 5.74 -9.98 6.74
N GLN A 93 6.71 -9.10 7.00
CA GLN A 93 7.25 -8.21 5.97
C GLN A 93 8.08 -8.94 4.91
N ILE A 94 8.82 -9.99 5.30
CA ILE A 94 9.53 -10.86 4.35
C ILE A 94 8.54 -11.58 3.44
N GLY A 95 7.42 -12.07 3.99
CA GLY A 95 6.34 -12.68 3.22
C GLY A 95 5.76 -11.73 2.18
N TRP A 96 5.42 -10.50 2.60
CA TRP A 96 4.95 -9.47 1.66
C TRP A 96 6.00 -9.10 0.60
N PHE A 97 7.27 -9.00 0.99
CA PHE A 97 8.36 -8.76 0.04
C PHE A 97 8.46 -9.88 -1.00
N ALA A 98 8.34 -11.14 -0.60
CA ALA A 98 8.36 -12.28 -1.52
C ALA A 98 7.23 -12.23 -2.55
N ILE A 99 6.00 -11.88 -2.13
CA ILE A 99 4.85 -11.73 -3.04
C ILE A 99 5.10 -10.62 -4.06
N ILE A 100 5.55 -9.45 -3.60
CA ILE A 100 5.82 -8.31 -4.50
C ILE A 100 7.01 -8.59 -5.42
N ALA A 101 8.01 -9.33 -4.94
CA ALA A 101 9.14 -9.75 -5.76
C ALA A 101 8.73 -10.77 -6.84
N ASP A 102 7.81 -11.69 -6.53
CA ASP A 102 7.26 -12.62 -7.52
C ASP A 102 6.46 -11.89 -8.60
N ILE A 103 5.51 -11.03 -8.21
CA ILE A 103 4.70 -10.24 -9.15
C ILE A 103 5.58 -9.35 -10.03
N GLY A 104 6.48 -8.58 -9.41
CA GLY A 104 7.38 -7.67 -10.11
C GLY A 104 8.40 -8.40 -10.99
N GLY A 105 8.89 -9.55 -10.52
CA GLY A 105 9.84 -10.39 -11.25
C GLY A 105 9.24 -11.08 -12.47
N ARG A 106 7.99 -11.56 -12.36
CA ARG A 106 7.24 -12.10 -13.50
C ARG A 106 6.96 -11.02 -14.54
N ALA A 107 6.56 -9.83 -14.08
CA ALA A 107 6.40 -8.68 -14.98
C ALA A 107 7.72 -8.33 -15.68
N LEU A 108 8.85 -8.37 -14.97
CA LEU A 108 10.18 -8.15 -15.54
C LEU A 108 10.56 -9.22 -16.56
N SER A 109 10.25 -10.50 -16.31
CA SER A 109 10.49 -11.57 -17.29
C SER A 109 9.67 -11.40 -18.56
N ASN A 110 8.46 -10.83 -18.49
CA ASN A 110 7.62 -10.61 -19.68
C ASN A 110 8.16 -9.54 -20.62
N VAL A 111 8.97 -8.61 -20.10
CA VAL A 111 9.57 -7.51 -20.89
C VAL A 111 11.06 -7.71 -21.16
N SER A 112 11.62 -8.86 -20.76
CA SER A 112 13.03 -9.19 -20.92
C SER A 112 13.21 -10.61 -21.46
N PHE A 113 14.44 -11.00 -21.75
CA PHE A 113 14.77 -12.37 -22.17
C PHE A 113 15.02 -13.32 -20.99
N LEU A 114 14.68 -12.90 -19.76
CA LEU A 114 14.93 -13.67 -18.54
C LEU A 114 13.85 -14.73 -18.33
N SER A 115 14.24 -15.89 -17.80
CA SER A 115 13.27 -16.86 -17.28
C SER A 115 12.52 -16.28 -16.07
N SER A 116 11.31 -16.75 -15.80
CA SER A 116 10.48 -16.24 -14.70
C SER A 116 11.21 -16.24 -13.36
N ASN A 117 11.88 -17.35 -13.01
CA ASN A 117 12.64 -17.46 -11.76
C ASN A 117 13.82 -16.46 -11.71
N MET A 118 14.52 -16.25 -12.82
CA MET A 118 15.60 -15.26 -12.88
C MET A 118 15.06 -13.83 -12.79
N GLY A 119 13.90 -13.54 -13.40
CA GLY A 119 13.23 -12.26 -13.29
C GLY A 119 12.93 -11.88 -11.83
N VAL A 120 12.42 -12.84 -11.04
CA VAL A 120 12.16 -12.66 -9.59
C VAL A 120 13.44 -12.36 -8.82
N VAL A 121 14.52 -13.12 -9.04
CA VAL A 121 15.79 -12.89 -8.35
C VAL A 121 16.37 -11.52 -8.70
N VAL A 122 16.40 -11.16 -9.99
CA VAL A 122 16.91 -9.87 -10.46
C VAL A 122 16.09 -8.71 -9.89
N TYR A 123 14.76 -8.82 -9.91
CA TYR A 123 13.88 -7.80 -9.35
C TYR A 123 14.08 -7.63 -7.83
N ALA A 124 14.21 -8.73 -7.09
CA ALA A 124 14.50 -8.71 -5.66
C ALA A 124 15.83 -7.99 -5.36
N ILE A 125 16.88 -8.28 -6.14
CA ILE A 125 18.19 -7.63 -6.00
C ILE A 125 18.09 -6.12 -6.25
N ILE A 126 17.43 -5.71 -7.35
CA ILE A 126 17.24 -4.29 -7.69
C ILE A 126 16.49 -3.55 -6.57
N THR A 127 15.42 -4.13 -6.05
CA THR A 127 14.62 -3.51 -4.98
C THR A 127 15.39 -3.40 -3.67
N ILE A 128 16.24 -4.38 -3.33
CA ILE A 128 17.17 -4.30 -2.19
C ILE A 128 18.19 -3.18 -2.38
N PHE A 129 18.80 -3.03 -3.56
CA PHE A 129 19.74 -1.94 -3.84
C PHE A 129 19.09 -0.56 -3.70
N ILE A 130 17.86 -0.40 -4.19
CA ILE A 130 17.09 0.84 -4.03
C ILE A 130 16.81 1.13 -2.55
N ALA A 131 16.50 0.11 -1.76
CA ALA A 131 16.28 0.26 -0.32
C ALA A 131 17.57 0.68 0.41
N ILE A 132 18.72 0.11 0.05
CA ILE A 132 20.04 0.47 0.61
C ILE A 132 20.45 1.90 0.21
N ALA A 133 20.11 2.35 -1.00
CA ALA A 133 20.37 3.71 -1.49
C ALA A 133 19.62 4.79 -0.70
N GLY A 134 18.67 4.40 0.16
CA GLY A 134 18.05 5.27 1.15
C GLY A 134 16.74 5.90 0.71
N ILE A 135 16.10 6.60 1.67
CA ILE A 135 14.71 7.02 1.56
C ILE A 135 14.45 8.02 0.42
N ARG A 136 15.45 8.87 0.09
CA ARG A 136 15.34 9.82 -1.04
C ARG A 136 15.26 9.11 -2.38
N VAL A 137 16.17 8.17 -2.65
CA VAL A 137 16.19 7.41 -3.92
C VAL A 137 14.90 6.61 -4.04
N MET A 138 14.49 5.94 -2.95
CA MET A 138 13.24 5.21 -2.91
C MET A 138 12.03 6.12 -3.18
N SER A 139 11.98 7.34 -2.63
CA SER A 139 10.93 8.31 -2.92
C SER A 139 10.87 8.69 -4.39
N TYR A 140 12.02 8.94 -5.04
CA TYR A 140 12.04 9.27 -6.47
C TYR A 140 11.55 8.12 -7.33
N VAL A 141 12.06 6.91 -7.08
CA VAL A 141 11.65 5.70 -7.81
C VAL A 141 10.15 5.44 -7.62
N LYS A 142 9.66 5.46 -6.37
CA LYS A 142 8.24 5.23 -6.08
C LYS A 142 7.34 6.32 -6.65
N GLY A 143 7.79 7.58 -6.66
CA GLY A 143 7.06 8.68 -7.30
C GLY A 143 6.89 8.47 -8.79
N PHE A 144 7.98 8.14 -9.50
CA PHE A 144 7.93 7.83 -10.93
C PHE A 144 6.99 6.66 -11.23
N LEU A 145 7.12 5.56 -10.48
CA LEU A 145 6.26 4.38 -10.63
C LEU A 145 4.79 4.72 -10.38
N THR A 146 4.48 5.48 -9.34
CA THR A 146 3.11 5.89 -8.99
C THR A 146 2.46 6.67 -10.13
N VAL A 147 3.18 7.64 -10.70
CA VAL A 147 2.68 8.45 -11.82
C VAL A 147 2.44 7.58 -13.06
N ALA A 148 3.38 6.67 -13.37
CA ALA A 148 3.24 5.75 -14.49
C ALA A 148 2.02 4.82 -14.32
N THR A 149 1.87 4.20 -13.14
CA THR A 149 0.72 3.33 -12.83
C THR A 149 -0.60 4.08 -12.83
N MET A 150 -0.61 5.33 -12.34
CA MET A 150 -1.80 6.18 -12.39
C MET A 150 -2.19 6.52 -13.83
N GLY A 151 -1.22 6.81 -14.69
CA GLY A 151 -1.45 7.04 -16.12
C GLY A 151 -2.07 5.81 -16.81
N LEU A 152 -1.52 4.61 -16.54
CA LEU A 152 -2.07 3.36 -17.06
C LEU A 152 -3.49 3.09 -16.55
N ALA A 153 -3.75 3.33 -15.27
CA ALA A 153 -5.08 3.16 -14.69
C ALA A 153 -6.10 4.15 -15.29
N LEU A 154 -5.71 5.39 -15.58
CA LEU A 154 -6.59 6.34 -16.25
C LEU A 154 -6.89 5.95 -17.71
N MET A 155 -5.88 5.44 -18.43
CA MET A 155 -6.07 4.92 -19.80
C MET A 155 -7.01 3.72 -19.81
N GLY A 156 -6.82 2.80 -18.86
CA GLY A 156 -7.74 1.68 -18.67
C GLY A 156 -9.16 2.18 -18.39
N LEU A 157 -9.34 3.16 -17.50
CA LEU A 157 -10.67 3.66 -17.14
C LEU A 157 -11.39 4.20 -18.37
N ASN A 158 -10.70 4.95 -19.23
CA ASN A 158 -11.28 5.46 -20.47
C ASN A 158 -11.77 4.34 -21.40
N ASN A 159 -11.09 3.19 -21.41
CA ASN A 159 -11.55 2.01 -22.15
C ASN A 159 -12.72 1.32 -21.45
N ALA A 160 -12.70 1.25 -20.11
CA ALA A 160 -13.77 0.67 -19.31
C ALA A 160 -15.07 1.46 -19.45
N LEU A 161 -15.04 2.79 -19.38
CA LEU A 161 -16.25 3.63 -19.52
C LEU A 161 -16.99 3.47 -20.86
N ARG A 162 -16.36 2.86 -21.87
CA ARG A 162 -16.98 2.56 -23.17
C ARG A 162 -17.73 1.23 -23.20
N ALA A 163 -17.54 0.38 -22.19
CA ALA A 163 -18.19 -0.91 -22.07
C ALA A 163 -19.39 -0.84 -21.11
N PRO A 164 -20.38 -1.74 -21.26
CA PRO A 164 -21.59 -1.72 -20.46
C PRO A 164 -21.29 -1.94 -18.98
N VAL A 165 -21.90 -1.09 -18.13
CA VAL A 165 -21.77 -1.14 -16.67
C VAL A 165 -22.76 -2.17 -16.13
N ILE A 166 -22.27 -3.14 -15.35
CA ILE A 166 -23.11 -4.18 -14.74
C ILE A 166 -23.01 -4.09 -13.23
N TYR A 167 -24.05 -3.56 -12.60
CA TYR A 167 -24.08 -3.42 -11.16
C TYR A 167 -24.26 -4.79 -10.48
N PRO A 168 -23.47 -5.10 -9.44
CA PRO A 168 -23.67 -6.30 -8.65
C PRO A 168 -25.03 -6.24 -7.92
N GLU A 169 -25.80 -7.33 -8.01
CA GLU A 169 -27.15 -7.43 -7.44
C GLU A 169 -27.17 -7.91 -5.97
N GLU A 170 -26.04 -8.42 -5.45
CA GLU A 170 -25.99 -9.01 -4.11
C GLU A 170 -25.64 -8.02 -3.00
N GLU A 171 -26.36 -8.12 -1.88
CA GLU A 171 -26.06 -7.43 -0.62
C GLU A 171 -25.43 -8.41 0.39
N SER A 172 -24.09 -8.47 0.44
CA SER A 172 -23.41 -8.97 1.65
C SER A 172 -23.44 -7.93 2.78
N LEU A 173 -22.99 -8.34 3.97
CA LEU A 173 -22.84 -7.48 5.13
C LEU A 173 -21.85 -6.34 4.85
N PHE A 174 -22.32 -5.09 4.82
CA PHE A 174 -21.53 -3.87 4.64
C PHE A 174 -20.21 -3.85 5.47
N PHE A 175 -20.29 -4.27 6.73
CA PHE A 175 -19.13 -4.31 7.63
C PHE A 175 -18.07 -5.34 7.23
N SER A 176 -18.43 -6.38 6.49
CA SER A 176 -17.47 -7.32 5.92
C SER A 176 -16.58 -6.62 4.89
N GLY A 177 -17.15 -5.80 4.02
CA GLY A 177 -16.38 -5.00 3.06
C GLY A 177 -15.43 -4.01 3.74
N VAL A 178 -15.87 -3.36 4.82
CA VAL A 178 -14.99 -2.50 5.65
C VAL A 178 -13.81 -3.33 6.21
N GLY A 179 -14.10 -4.55 6.68
CA GLY A 179 -13.08 -5.50 7.13
C GLY A 179 -12.06 -5.87 6.05
N ILE A 180 -12.50 -6.10 4.81
CA ILE A 180 -11.62 -6.38 3.66
C ILE A 180 -10.66 -5.21 3.41
N VAL A 181 -11.18 -3.99 3.40
CA VAL A 181 -10.37 -2.77 3.19
C VAL A 181 -9.34 -2.60 4.31
N ILE A 182 -9.72 -2.85 5.56
CA ILE A 182 -8.77 -2.75 6.68
C ILE A 182 -7.71 -3.84 6.56
N ALA A 183 -8.11 -5.09 6.32
CA ALA A 183 -7.21 -6.24 6.25
C ALA A 183 -6.15 -6.10 5.15
N SER A 184 -6.48 -5.41 4.06
CA SER A 184 -5.58 -5.27 2.91
C SER A 184 -4.36 -4.38 3.18
N VAL A 185 -4.45 -3.41 4.10
CA VAL A 185 -3.38 -2.45 4.38
C VAL A 185 -2.89 -2.50 5.83
N ILE A 186 -3.62 -3.13 6.76
CA ILE A 186 -3.27 -3.11 8.19
C ILE A 186 -1.83 -3.58 8.47
N SER A 187 -1.32 -4.53 7.68
CA SER A 187 0.07 -4.98 7.80
C SER A 187 1.08 -3.84 7.56
N PHE A 188 0.84 -3.00 6.56
CA PHE A 188 1.68 -1.83 6.29
C PHE A 188 1.55 -0.74 7.36
N CYS A 189 0.39 -0.61 8.02
CA CYS A 189 0.25 0.29 9.15
C CYS A 189 1.23 -0.05 10.28
N THR A 190 1.66 -1.31 10.42
CA THR A 190 2.61 -1.74 11.46
C THR A 190 4.07 -1.32 11.20
N VAL A 191 4.39 -0.86 9.99
CA VAL A 191 5.75 -0.39 9.62
C VAL A 191 5.79 1.11 9.30
N THR A 192 4.68 1.82 9.42
CA THR A 192 4.61 3.27 9.21
C THR A 192 5.68 4.08 10.00
N PRO A 193 6.02 3.75 11.26
CA PRO A 193 7.07 4.45 12.01
C PRO A 193 8.44 4.42 11.33
N ASP A 194 8.75 3.36 10.59
CA ASP A 194 10.07 3.17 9.96
C ASP A 194 10.34 4.24 8.90
N TYR A 195 9.30 4.74 8.26
CA TYR A 195 9.35 5.85 7.32
C TYR A 195 9.10 7.19 8.01
N MET A 196 8.09 7.28 8.88
CA MET A 196 7.68 8.56 9.47
C MET A 196 8.61 9.09 10.56
N ARG A 197 9.50 8.28 11.13
CA ARG A 197 10.53 8.73 12.07
C ARG A 197 11.43 9.84 11.53
N TYR A 198 11.60 9.90 10.20
CA TYR A 198 12.41 10.91 9.54
C TYR A 198 11.68 12.25 9.34
N LEU A 199 10.40 12.37 9.68
CA LEU A 199 9.63 13.61 9.45
C LEU A 199 9.95 14.70 10.48
N GLY A 200 10.02 15.94 9.98
CA GLY A 200 10.37 17.09 10.82
C GLY A 200 9.32 17.50 11.86
N SER A 201 8.03 17.25 11.60
CA SER A 201 6.92 17.74 12.45
C SER A 201 5.67 16.85 12.38
N ARG A 202 4.79 16.97 13.39
CA ARG A 202 3.47 16.30 13.39
C ARG A 202 2.57 16.74 12.23
N LYS A 203 2.71 17.97 11.75
CA LYS A 203 1.98 18.43 10.55
C LYS A 203 2.43 17.62 9.33
N HIS A 204 3.72 17.34 9.19
CA HIS A 204 4.22 16.50 8.11
C HIS A 204 3.74 15.05 8.21
N VAL A 205 3.57 14.50 9.42
CA VAL A 205 2.97 13.17 9.63
C VAL A 205 1.53 13.15 9.09
N PHE A 206 0.71 14.14 9.46
CA PHE A 206 -0.66 14.24 8.97
C PHE A 206 -0.71 14.39 7.44
N LEU A 207 0.04 15.34 6.89
CA LEU A 207 0.10 15.57 5.44
C LEU A 207 0.57 14.33 4.67
N SER A 208 1.57 13.62 5.19
CA SER A 208 2.05 12.37 4.56
C SER A 208 1.02 11.26 4.64
N SER A 209 0.26 11.16 5.74
CA SER A 209 -0.80 10.16 5.90
C SER A 209 -2.00 10.48 4.99
N PHE A 210 -2.37 11.75 4.90
CA PHE A 210 -3.54 12.18 4.14
C PHE A 210 -3.29 12.18 2.63
N PHE A 211 -2.23 12.85 2.17
CA PHE A 211 -1.90 12.95 0.74
C PHE A 211 -1.09 11.78 0.21
N GLY A 212 -0.34 11.07 1.07
CA GLY A 212 0.45 9.91 0.66
C GLY A 212 -0.35 8.61 0.72
N PHE A 213 -1.27 8.46 1.67
CA PHE A 213 -2.03 7.23 1.81
C PHE A 213 -3.52 7.44 1.49
N PHE A 214 -4.24 8.23 2.27
CA PHE A 214 -5.71 8.30 2.20
C PHE A 214 -6.26 8.70 0.82
N ILE A 215 -5.80 9.83 0.26
CA ILE A 215 -6.29 10.31 -1.04
C ILE A 215 -5.93 9.33 -2.18
N PRO A 216 -4.65 8.90 -2.33
CA PRO A 216 -4.29 7.84 -3.27
C PRO A 216 -5.09 6.54 -3.10
N ALA A 217 -5.36 6.13 -1.86
CA ALA A 217 -6.10 4.90 -1.55
C ALA A 217 -7.56 4.96 -2.00
N LEU A 218 -8.24 6.10 -1.78
CA LEU A 218 -9.59 6.31 -2.27
C LEU A 218 -9.64 6.33 -3.79
N PHE A 219 -8.67 7.01 -4.41
CA PHE A 219 -8.63 7.13 -5.85
C PHE A 219 -8.36 5.78 -6.52
N ALA A 220 -7.31 5.06 -6.10
CA ALA A 220 -6.97 3.75 -6.64
C ALA A 220 -8.09 2.72 -6.42
N GLY A 221 -8.70 2.72 -5.22
CA GLY A 221 -9.80 1.79 -4.91
C GLY A 221 -11.06 2.10 -5.71
N PHE A 222 -11.41 3.38 -5.89
CA PHE A 222 -12.55 3.77 -6.72
C PHE A 222 -12.34 3.43 -8.19
N LEU A 223 -11.14 3.71 -8.72
CA LEU A 223 -10.78 3.33 -10.08
C LEU A 223 -10.98 1.83 -10.30
N GLU A 224 -10.60 1.00 -9.33
CA GLU A 224 -10.80 -0.43 -9.49
C GLU A 224 -12.26 -0.83 -9.44
N ILE A 225 -13.06 -0.31 -8.51
CA ILE A 225 -14.49 -0.60 -8.45
C ILE A 225 -15.13 -0.35 -9.83
N MET A 226 -14.74 0.75 -10.50
CA MET A 226 -15.16 1.03 -11.87
C MET A 226 -14.65 0.01 -12.88
N PHE A 227 -13.38 -0.39 -12.80
CA PHE A 227 -12.84 -1.44 -13.64
C PHE A 227 -13.56 -2.77 -13.52
N THR A 228 -13.82 -3.23 -12.29
CA THR A 228 -14.42 -4.54 -12.06
C THR A 228 -15.86 -4.58 -12.58
N ILE A 229 -16.63 -3.53 -12.36
CA ILE A 229 -18.03 -3.42 -12.81
C ILE A 229 -18.14 -3.45 -14.34
N THR A 230 -17.11 -3.03 -15.05
CA THR A 230 -17.10 -3.01 -16.52
C THR A 230 -16.42 -4.24 -17.14
N ILE A 231 -15.23 -4.62 -16.67
CA ILE A 231 -14.37 -5.61 -17.33
C ILE A 231 -14.62 -7.02 -16.76
N ARG A 232 -15.29 -7.15 -15.61
CA ARG A 232 -15.53 -8.42 -14.88
C ARG A 232 -14.27 -9.19 -14.49
N THR A 233 -13.08 -8.62 -14.61
CA THR A 233 -11.82 -9.25 -14.20
C THR A 233 -11.06 -8.36 -13.22
N TRP A 234 -10.82 -8.87 -12.03
CA TRP A 234 -9.94 -8.30 -11.01
C TRP A 234 -8.49 -8.80 -11.16
N ASN A 235 -8.26 -9.73 -12.11
CA ASN A 235 -6.96 -10.30 -12.37
C ASN A 235 -6.21 -9.45 -13.41
N LEU A 236 -5.09 -8.86 -13.00
CA LEU A 236 -4.18 -8.08 -13.85
C LEU A 236 -3.11 -8.96 -14.54
N THR A 237 -3.32 -10.28 -14.61
CA THR A 237 -2.46 -11.22 -15.36
C THR A 237 -3.06 -11.62 -16.69
#